data_AF-A0A2E7JB36-F1
#
_entry.id   AF-A0A2E7JB36-F1
#
_cell.length_a   1.000
_cell.length_b   1.000
_cell.length_c   1.000
_cell.angle_alpha   90.00
_cell.angle_beta   90.00
_cell.angle_gamma   90.00
#
_symmetry.space_group_name_H-M   'P 1'
#
loop_
_entity.id
_entity.type
_entity.pdbx_description
1 polymer ?
#
loop_
_entity_poly.entity_id
_entity_poly.type
_entity_poly.pdbx_seq_one_letter_code
_entity_poly.pdbx_strand_id
1 'polypeptide(L)'
;MIIENTSDLIRQWTLLTLSDGSPVAEAELVNGNALVISPQAIALFRRPGDCINPLAGGMVRNEAFTDGRILQPPFIEEHRAGFVGLTDGLALLIGLNDVRMYPNRNDALRNQNMICELSLAVD
;
A
#
# COMPACT_ATOMS: atom_id res chain seq x y z
N MET A 1 12.64 30.34 -2.76
CA MET A 1 12.78 28.88 -2.87
C MET A 1 11.60 28.27 -2.15
N ILE A 2 10.56 27.86 -2.89
CA ILE A 2 9.40 27.20 -2.29
C ILE A 2 9.81 25.73 -2.18
N ILE A 3 10.08 25.28 -0.95
CA ILE A 3 10.13 23.85 -0.67
C ILE A 3 8.67 23.42 -0.76
N GLU A 4 8.26 22.85 -1.89
CA GLU A 4 7.00 22.13 -1.97
C GLU A 4 7.14 20.92 -1.03
N ASN A 5 6.78 21.13 0.23
CA ASN A 5 6.62 20.07 1.20
C ASN A 5 5.34 19.33 0.80
N THR A 6 5.44 18.49 -0.24
CA THR A 6 4.35 17.61 -0.60
C THR A 6 4.13 16.69 0.59
N SER A 7 2.96 16.77 1.23
CA SER A 7 2.59 15.88 2.34
C SER A 7 2.41 14.42 1.89
N ASP A 8 2.74 14.12 0.63
CA ASP A 8 2.55 12.82 0.03
C ASP A 8 3.56 11.83 0.61
N LEU A 9 3.04 10.67 1.01
CA LEU A 9 3.82 9.61 1.63
C LEU A 9 4.28 8.57 0.59
N ILE A 10 3.69 8.60 -0.61
CA ILE A 10 4.13 7.83 -1.77
C ILE A 10 4.92 8.75 -2.69
N ARG A 11 6.16 8.39 -3.01
CA ARG A 11 7.00 9.12 -3.97
C ARG A 11 6.61 8.81 -5.41
N GLN A 12 6.37 7.53 -5.67
CA GLN A 12 5.98 6.98 -6.95
C GLN A 12 5.41 5.58 -6.71
N TRP A 13 4.63 5.10 -7.66
CA TRP A 13 4.23 3.71 -7.68
C TRP A 13 4.26 3.16 -9.10
N THR A 14 4.36 1.84 -9.21
CA THR A 14 4.38 1.14 -10.50
C THR A 14 3.61 -0.18 -10.39
N LEU A 15 3.04 -0.62 -11.51
CA LEU A 15 2.44 -1.93 -11.63
C LEU A 15 3.51 -2.94 -12.04
N LEU A 16 3.73 -3.95 -11.22
CA LEU A 16 4.68 -5.03 -11.44
C LEU A 16 3.96 -6.37 -11.60
N THR A 17 4.72 -7.36 -12.08
CA THR A 17 4.28 -8.75 -12.13
C THR A 17 5.26 -9.58 -11.32
N LEU A 18 4.75 -10.31 -10.34
CA LEU A 18 5.52 -11.24 -9.52
C LEU A 18 5.96 -12.46 -10.35
N SER A 19 6.87 -13.27 -9.82
CA SER A 19 7.39 -14.47 -10.50
C SER A 19 6.32 -15.53 -10.80
N ASP A 20 5.21 -15.51 -10.08
CA ASP A 20 4.05 -16.40 -10.28
C ASP A 20 3.05 -15.86 -11.33
N GLY A 21 3.32 -14.69 -11.93
CA GLY A 21 2.44 -14.01 -12.87
C GLY A 21 1.40 -13.09 -12.22
N SER A 22 1.35 -13.00 -10.90
CA SER A 22 0.39 -12.14 -10.18
C SER A 22 0.73 -10.66 -10.34
N PRO A 23 -0.23 -9.79 -10.75
CA PRO A 23 0.00 -8.36 -10.79
C PRO A 23 -0.03 -7.76 -9.38
N VAL A 24 0.85 -6.80 -9.12
CA VAL A 24 0.91 -6.04 -7.86
C VAL A 24 1.22 -4.57 -8.13
N ALA A 25 0.67 -3.67 -7.33
CA ALA A 25 1.15 -2.28 -7.29
C ALA A 25 2.23 -2.16 -6.22
N GLU A 26 3.40 -1.66 -6.59
CA GLU A 26 4.48 -1.32 -5.67
C GLU A 26 4.57 0.20 -5.52
N ALA A 27 4.32 0.70 -4.31
CA ALA A 27 4.44 2.11 -3.96
C ALA A 27 5.70 2.36 -3.12
N GLU A 28 6.62 3.18 -3.62
CA GLU A 28 7.78 3.65 -2.86
C GLU A 28 7.34 4.70 -1.83
N LEU A 29 7.52 4.38 -0.56
CA LEU A 29 7.24 5.30 0.53
C LEU A 29 8.40 6.30 0.71
N VAL A 30 8.11 7.47 1.27
CA VAL A 30 9.12 8.53 1.49
C VAL A 30 10.32 8.13 2.35
N ASN A 31 10.17 7.08 3.18
CA ASN A 31 11.23 6.51 4.01
C ASN A 31 12.10 5.46 3.28
N GLY A 32 11.80 5.16 2.02
CA GLY A 32 12.55 4.20 1.19
C GLY A 32 12.04 2.76 1.26
N ASN A 33 11.03 2.47 2.08
CA ASN A 33 10.34 1.17 2.07
C ASN A 33 9.38 1.08 0.88
N ALA A 34 8.95 -0.14 0.55
CA ALA A 34 7.92 -0.36 -0.46
C ALA A 34 6.65 -0.94 0.16
N LEU A 35 5.51 -0.29 -0.09
CA LEU A 35 4.19 -0.84 0.19
C LEU A 35 3.68 -1.52 -1.08
N VAL A 36 3.45 -2.83 -1.00
CA VAL A 36 3.01 -3.65 -2.12
C VAL A 36 1.56 -4.05 -1.91
N ILE A 37 0.71 -3.76 -2.89
CA ILE A 37 -0.71 -4.09 -2.91
C ILE A 37 -0.91 -5.19 -3.93
N SER A 38 -1.39 -6.34 -3.47
CA SER A 38 -1.75 -7.48 -4.29
C SER A 38 -3.28 -7.65 -4.31
N PRO A 39 -3.82 -8.58 -5.13
CA PRO A 39 -5.25 -8.83 -5.16
C PRO A 39 -5.88 -9.16 -3.80
N GLN A 40 -5.14 -9.76 -2.86
CA GLN A 40 -5.70 -10.31 -1.62
C GLN A 40 -5.00 -9.85 -0.33
N ALA A 41 -3.93 -9.05 -0.45
CA ALA A 41 -3.12 -8.64 0.68
C ALA A 41 -2.36 -7.34 0.41
N ILE A 42 -1.98 -6.67 1.50
CA ILE A 42 -0.93 -5.64 1.51
C ILE A 42 0.32 -6.17 2.20
N ALA A 43 1.49 -5.74 1.73
CA ALA A 43 2.77 -6.15 2.29
C ALA A 43 3.75 -4.98 2.34
N LEU A 44 4.60 -4.98 3.37
CA LEU A 44 5.69 -4.04 3.52
C LEU A 44 7.00 -4.74 3.17
N PHE A 45 7.76 -4.13 2.27
CA PHE A 45 9.09 -4.54 1.87
C PHE A 45 10.12 -3.48 2.26
N ARG A 46 11.35 -3.93 2.52
CA ARG A 46 12.47 -3.06 2.91
C ARG A 46 12.82 -2.06 1.83
N ARG A 47 12.72 -2.44 0.55
CA ARG A 47 13.05 -1.59 -0.60
C ARG A 47 12.14 -1.89 -1.80
N PRO A 48 11.93 -0.91 -2.69
CA PRO A 48 11.34 -1.16 -4.00
C PRO A 48 12.13 -2.21 -4.78
N GLY A 49 11.42 -3.09 -5.50
CA GLY A 49 11.97 -4.22 -6.23
C GLY A 49 12.21 -5.47 -5.40
N ASP A 50 12.11 -5.43 -4.08
CA ASP A 50 12.29 -6.64 -3.26
C ASP A 50 11.16 -7.66 -3.50
N CYS A 51 9.95 -7.19 -3.85
CA CYS A 51 8.79 -8.06 -4.07
C CYS A 51 8.94 -8.97 -5.30
N ILE A 52 9.69 -8.56 -6.32
CA ILE A 52 9.95 -9.36 -7.53
C ILE A 52 11.10 -10.36 -7.34
N ASN A 53 11.84 -10.28 -6.23
CA ASN A 53 12.91 -11.21 -5.89
C ASN A 53 12.66 -11.85 -4.50
N PRO A 54 11.78 -12.86 -4.42
CA PRO A 54 11.42 -13.49 -3.14
C PRO A 54 12.61 -14.13 -2.40
N LEU A 55 13.70 -14.44 -3.11
CA LEU A 55 14.92 -15.00 -2.53
C LEU A 55 15.80 -13.94 -1.84
N ALA A 56 15.58 -12.65 -2.12
CA ALA A 56 16.34 -11.55 -1.50
C ALA A 56 15.92 -11.28 -0.05
N GLY A 57 14.82 -11.85 0.44
CA GLY A 57 14.40 -11.75 1.84
C GLY A 57 14.00 -10.34 2.28
N GLY A 58 13.41 -9.55 1.37
CA GLY A 58 13.05 -8.15 1.62
C GLY A 58 11.68 -7.93 2.26
N MET A 59 10.84 -8.95 2.37
CA MET A 59 9.52 -8.82 3.01
C MET A 59 9.67 -8.61 4.51
N VAL A 60 9.11 -7.51 5.03
CA VAL A 60 9.07 -7.18 6.45
C VAL A 60 7.85 -7.82 7.10
N ARG A 61 6.68 -7.66 6.46
CA ARG A 61 5.39 -8.17 6.94
C ARG A 61 4.33 -8.11 5.84
N ASN A 62 3.25 -8.86 6.02
CA ASN A 62 2.09 -8.86 5.14
C ASN A 62 0.81 -9.05 5.95
N GLU A 63 -0.30 -8.54 5.40
CA GLU A 63 -1.63 -8.68 5.98
C GLU A 63 -2.64 -8.93 4.87
N ALA A 64 -3.44 -9.99 5.03
CA ALA A 64 -4.49 -10.37 4.10
C ALA A 64 -5.76 -9.56 4.33
N PHE A 65 -6.59 -9.43 3.31
CA PHE A 65 -7.90 -8.79 3.45
C PHE A 65 -8.87 -9.71 4.19
N THR A 66 -9.37 -9.24 5.34
CA THR A 66 -10.15 -10.06 6.29
C THR A 66 -11.44 -10.64 5.72
N ASP A 67 -12.00 -10.02 4.69
CA ASP A 67 -13.29 -10.41 4.11
C ASP A 67 -13.17 -11.21 2.80
N GLY A 68 -11.96 -11.66 2.43
CA GLY A 68 -11.74 -12.51 1.27
C GLY A 68 -11.95 -11.81 -0.08
N ARG A 69 -12.01 -10.47 -0.09
CA ARG A 69 -12.11 -9.69 -1.33
C ARG A 69 -10.88 -9.89 -2.21
N ILE A 70 -11.09 -9.73 -3.51
CA ILE A 70 -10.03 -9.79 -4.53
C ILE A 70 -10.04 -8.48 -5.32
N LEU A 71 -9.02 -7.65 -5.11
CA LEU A 71 -8.81 -6.42 -5.86
C LEU A 71 -8.40 -6.73 -7.29
N GLN A 72 -8.83 -5.87 -8.21
CA GLN A 72 -8.37 -5.90 -9.59
C GLN A 72 -7.30 -4.82 -9.83
N PRO A 73 -6.31 -5.08 -10.71
CA PRO A 73 -5.37 -4.04 -11.13
C PRO A 73 -6.11 -2.87 -11.81
N PRO A 74 -5.59 -1.63 -11.74
CA PRO A 74 -4.22 -1.27 -11.34
C PRO A 74 -4.01 -1.10 -9.83
N PHE A 75 -5.02 -1.39 -9.01
CA PHE A 75 -5.04 -1.29 -7.55
C PHE A 75 -5.02 0.14 -7.01
N ILE A 76 -4.10 1.01 -7.45
CA ILE A 76 -4.01 2.42 -7.04
C ILE A 76 -4.59 3.31 -8.15
N GLU A 77 -5.53 4.17 -7.80
CA GLU A 77 -6.12 5.15 -8.71
C GLU A 77 -5.64 6.58 -8.43
N GLU A 78 -5.45 6.91 -7.16
CA GLU A 78 -4.93 8.22 -6.72
C GLU A 78 -4.14 8.07 -5.42
N HIS A 79 -3.19 8.97 -5.17
CA HIS A 79 -2.60 9.14 -3.86
C HIS A 79 -2.34 10.62 -3.58
N ARG A 80 -2.59 11.04 -2.33
CA ARG A 80 -2.32 12.40 -1.87
C ARG A 80 -2.32 12.46 -0.35
N ALA A 81 -1.29 13.05 0.24
CA ALA A 81 -1.24 13.38 1.67
C ALA A 81 -1.52 12.18 2.60
N GLY A 82 -1.01 11.00 2.25
CA GLY A 82 -1.23 9.74 2.99
C GLY A 82 -2.56 9.04 2.68
N PHE A 83 -3.49 9.68 1.97
CA PHE A 83 -4.65 8.98 1.41
C PHE A 83 -4.29 8.31 0.08
N VAL A 84 -4.74 7.09 -0.12
CA VAL A 84 -4.66 6.36 -1.39
C VAL A 84 -6.05 5.89 -1.77
N GLY A 85 -6.54 6.33 -2.93
CA GLY A 85 -7.74 5.79 -3.54
C GLY A 85 -7.38 4.52 -4.31
N LEU A 86 -8.08 3.44 -4.00
CA LEU A 86 -7.90 2.15 -4.63
C LEU A 86 -9.05 1.85 -5.60
N THR A 87 -8.81 0.89 -6.50
CA THR A 87 -9.84 0.34 -7.38
C THR A 87 -11.07 -0.14 -6.60
N ASP A 88 -12.25 -0.04 -7.23
CA ASP A 88 -13.56 -0.30 -6.64
C ASP A 88 -13.97 0.67 -5.52
N GLY A 89 -13.34 1.85 -5.48
CA GLY A 89 -13.67 2.93 -4.54
C GLY A 89 -13.15 2.72 -3.12
N LEU A 90 -12.26 1.74 -2.93
CA LEU A 90 -11.62 1.43 -1.67
C LEU A 90 -10.59 2.50 -1.29
N ALA A 91 -10.19 2.53 -0.02
CA ALA A 91 -9.25 3.53 0.46
C ALA A 91 -8.17 2.90 1.34
N LEU A 92 -6.93 3.39 1.20
CA LEU A 92 -5.89 3.25 2.22
C LEU A 92 -5.61 4.59 2.87
N LEU A 93 -5.35 4.54 4.17
CA LEU A 93 -4.67 5.61 4.90
C LEU A 93 -3.30 5.11 5.32
N ILE A 94 -2.28 5.81 4.85
CA ILE A 94 -0.89 5.66 5.28
C ILE A 94 -0.69 6.65 6.42
N GLY A 95 -0.57 6.12 7.63
CA GLY A 95 -0.22 6.88 8.83
C GLY A 95 1.29 6.90 9.07
N LEU A 96 1.67 7.38 10.26
CA LEU A 96 3.08 7.39 10.68
C LEU A 96 3.62 5.97 10.92
N ASN A 97 2.79 5.09 11.50
CA ASN A 97 3.19 3.77 11.99
C ASN A 97 2.33 2.63 11.44
N ASP A 98 1.35 2.93 10.59
CA ASP A 98 0.38 1.96 10.08
C ASP A 98 -0.09 2.32 8.66
N VAL A 99 -0.58 1.30 7.96
CA VAL A 99 -1.44 1.44 6.79
C VAL A 99 -2.74 0.75 7.10
N ARG A 100 -3.86 1.46 6.91
CA ARG A 100 -5.21 0.94 7.17
C ARG A 100 -6.06 0.98 5.93
N MET A 101 -6.79 -0.10 5.67
CA MET A 101 -7.72 -0.22 4.54
C MET A 101 -9.17 -0.05 4.98
N TYR A 102 -9.94 0.66 4.15
CA TYR A 102 -11.36 0.97 4.38
C TYR A 102 -12.22 0.70 3.15
N PRO A 103 -13.53 0.40 3.33
CA PRO A 103 -14.46 0.14 2.23
C PRO A 103 -14.68 1.34 1.32
N ASN A 104 -14.38 2.54 1.79
CA ASN A 104 -14.47 3.77 1.01
C ASN A 104 -13.78 4.93 1.74
N ARG A 105 -13.66 6.07 1.05
CA ARG A 105 -13.13 7.33 1.59
C ARG A 105 -13.87 7.83 2.84
N ASN A 106 -15.19 7.70 2.90
CA ASN A 106 -15.99 8.19 4.03
C ASN A 106 -15.71 7.41 5.32
N ASP A 107 -15.53 6.10 5.20
CA ASP A 107 -15.14 5.22 6.29
C ASP A 107 -13.70 5.50 6.75
N ALA A 108 -12.78 5.73 5.80
CA ALA A 108 -11.41 6.13 6.09
C ALA A 108 -11.36 7.43 6.90
N LEU A 109 -12.06 8.49 6.46
CA LEU A 109 -12.11 9.78 7.13
C LEU A 109 -12.69 9.71 8.55
N ARG A 110 -13.60 8.76 8.80
CA ARG A 110 -14.24 8.54 10.10
C ARG A 110 -13.54 7.47 10.94
N ASN A 111 -12.53 6.79 10.39
CA ASN A 111 -11.88 5.63 10.98
C ASN A 111 -12.87 4.54 11.42
N GLN A 112 -13.75 4.11 10.51
CA GLN A 112 -14.80 3.10 10.78
C GLN A 112 -14.72 1.95 9.78
N ASN A 113 -15.24 0.79 10.14
CA ASN A 113 -15.34 -0.38 9.23
C ASN A 113 -13.98 -0.80 8.62
N MET A 114 -12.89 -0.70 9.40
CA MET A 114 -11.56 -1.07 8.96
C MET A 114 -11.51 -2.53 8.50
N ILE A 115 -10.89 -2.77 7.35
CA ILE A 115 -10.78 -4.08 6.72
C ILE A 115 -9.49 -4.78 7.12
N CYS A 116 -8.39 -4.02 7.14
CA CYS A 116 -7.03 -4.53 7.31
C CYS A 116 -6.15 -3.40 7.87
N GLU A 117 -5.17 -3.77 8.70
CA GLU A 117 -4.16 -2.89 9.26
C GLU A 117 -2.80 -3.55 9.17
N LEU A 118 -1.81 -2.84 8.62
CA LEU A 118 -0.43 -3.29 8.48
C LEU A 118 0.50 -2.30 9.20
N SER A 119 1.29 -2.76 10.16
CA SER A 119 2.25 -1.88 10.85
C SER A 119 3.41 -1.43 9.93
N LEU A 120 3.76 -0.15 9.97
CA LEU A 120 4.94 0.42 9.32
C LEU A 120 6.13 0.59 10.26
N ALA A 121 5.96 0.35 11.57
CA ALA A 121 7.07 0.38 12.51
C ALA A 121 8.10 -0.66 12.10
N VAL A 122 9.38 -0.30 12.07
CA VAL A 122 10.48 -1.23 11.87
C VAL A 122 11.18 -1.35 13.22
N ASP A 123 11.18 -2.55 13.79
CA ASP A 123 11.84 -2.85 15.07
C ASP A 123 13.37 -2.67 14.99
#